data_AF-A0A315VNJ8-F1
#
_entry.id   AF-A0A315VNJ8-F1
#
_cell.length_a   1.000
_cell.length_b   1.000
_cell.length_c   1.000
_cell.angle_alpha   90.00
_cell.angle_beta   90.00
_cell.angle_gamma   90.00
#
_symmetry.space_group_name_H-M   'P 1'
#
loop_
_entity.id
_entity.type
_entity.pdbx_description
1 polymer ?
#
loop_
_entity_poly.entity_id
_entity_poly.type
_entity_poly.pdbx_seq_one_letter_code
_entity_poly.pdbx_strand_id
1 'polypeptide(L)'
;MQYRLSDELPSAPPFRLFPSVERDSAGRLLMYLKLRCDLPPNSTAINLSASIPVPKGSVSLSQELSSPDQSAELQNRTMFWKIPRFCGGTQLSALFKVTQFCSLYLLLDVPGLSSASMLEVGPVGLSFELPKWTATGLQIRFLRLSPIHPGPSQRWVRYVTHSDSYIIRI
;
A
#
# COMPACT_ATOMS: atom_id res chain seq x y z
N MET A 1 -22.09 8.02 -17.32
CA MET A 1 -22.72 8.11 -15.99
C MET A 1 -21.62 8.12 -14.96
N GLN A 2 -21.75 8.93 -13.90
CA GLN A 2 -20.88 8.91 -12.73
C GLN A 2 -21.78 8.62 -11.53
N TYR A 3 -21.31 7.79 -10.60
CA TYR A 3 -22.02 7.48 -9.36
C TYR A 3 -21.04 7.50 -8.19
N ARG A 4 -21.56 7.75 -7.00
CA ARG A 4 -20.78 7.75 -5.76
C ARG A 4 -21.54 6.95 -4.71
N LEU A 5 -20.85 6.03 -4.05
CA LEU A 5 -21.32 5.35 -2.85
C LEU A 5 -20.58 5.96 -1.66
N SER A 6 -21.30 6.30 -0.59
CA SER A 6 -20.73 6.94 0.59
C SER A 6 -21.45 6.41 1.81
N ASP A 7 -21.11 5.19 2.22
CA ASP A 7 -21.61 4.46 3.40
C ASP A 7 -20.78 3.18 3.57
N GLU A 8 -21.24 2.23 4.40
CA GLU A 8 -20.65 0.91 4.56
C GLU A 8 -20.54 0.20 3.21
N LEU A 9 -19.30 -0.04 2.79
CA LEU A 9 -19.05 -0.76 1.55
C LEU A 9 -19.52 -2.21 1.70
N PRO A 10 -20.17 -2.80 0.67
CA PRO A 10 -20.60 -4.20 0.71
C PRO A 10 -19.42 -5.17 0.89
N SER A 11 -18.21 -4.75 0.52
CA SER A 11 -16.99 -5.53 0.68
C SER A 11 -16.08 -4.94 1.75
N ALA A 12 -15.49 -5.81 2.58
CA ALA A 12 -14.42 -5.43 3.48
C ALA A 12 -13.21 -4.83 2.71
N PRO A 13 -12.40 -3.99 3.36
CA PRO A 13 -11.19 -3.45 2.74
C PRO A 13 -10.23 -4.56 2.26
N PRO A 14 -9.62 -4.43 1.07
CA PRO A 14 -8.84 -5.49 0.44
C PRO A 14 -7.49 -5.77 1.11
N PHE A 15 -6.97 -4.86 1.93
CA PHE A 15 -5.65 -5.00 2.55
C PHE A 15 -5.66 -4.65 4.03
N ARG A 16 -4.88 -5.41 4.79
CA ARG A 16 -4.62 -5.16 6.21
C ARG A 16 -3.13 -5.11 6.47
N LEU A 17 -2.68 -4.06 7.15
CA LEU A 17 -1.28 -3.87 7.53
C LEU A 17 -1.10 -4.14 9.02
N PHE A 18 -0.05 -4.86 9.36
CA PHE A 18 0.42 -5.09 10.72
C PHE A 18 1.84 -4.51 10.84
N PRO A 19 1.97 -3.27 11.32
CA PRO A 19 3.26 -2.61 11.48
C PRO A 19 3.89 -2.94 12.85
N SER A 20 5.23 -2.96 12.91
CA SER A 20 6.02 -2.77 14.12
C SER A 20 7.15 -1.79 13.81
N VAL A 21 7.37 -0.83 14.69
CA VAL A 21 8.39 0.22 14.54
C VAL A 21 9.27 0.23 15.78
N GLU A 22 10.56 0.00 15.58
CA GLU A 22 11.55 -0.13 16.65
C GLU A 22 12.82 0.65 16.29
N ARG A 23 13.74 0.78 17.25
CA ARG A 23 15.10 1.29 17.02
C ARG A 23 16.11 0.21 17.38
N ASP A 24 17.14 0.06 16.57
CA ASP A 24 18.26 -0.80 16.94
C ASP A 24 19.28 -0.09 17.84
N SER A 25 20.26 -0.83 18.34
CA SER A 25 21.34 -0.31 19.19
C SER A 25 22.23 0.74 18.49
N ALA A 26 22.24 0.76 17.16
CA ALA A 26 22.93 1.76 16.35
C ALA A 26 22.06 3.00 16.07
N GLY A 27 20.84 3.06 16.62
CA GLY A 27 19.90 4.16 16.45
C GLY A 27 19.20 4.19 15.09
N ARG A 28 19.29 3.13 14.29
CA ARG A 28 18.55 3.00 13.03
C ARG A 28 17.08 2.69 13.32
N LEU A 29 16.19 3.25 12.51
CA LEU A 29 14.77 2.95 12.56
C LEU A 29 14.51 1.61 11.87
N LEU A 30 13.93 0.65 12.59
CA LEU A 30 13.50 -0.64 12.08
C LEU A 30 11.99 -0.61 11.89
N MET A 31 11.52 -0.79 10.67
CA MET A 31 10.09 -0.92 10.36
C MET A 31 9.82 -2.32 9.82
N TYR A 32 9.15 -3.14 10.62
CA TYR A 32 8.63 -4.42 10.17
C TYR A 32 7.19 -4.25 9.72
N LEU A 33 6.94 -4.43 8.42
CA LEU A 33 5.62 -4.31 7.83
C LEU A 33 5.16 -5.67 7.34
N LYS A 34 4.04 -6.15 7.86
CA LYS A 34 3.35 -7.32 7.33
C LYS A 34 2.03 -6.89 6.70
N LEU A 35 1.94 -7.02 5.38
CA LEU A 35 0.74 -6.70 4.61
C LEU A 35 0.02 -7.98 4.23
N ARG A 36 -1.29 -8.03 4.45
CA ARG A 36 -2.17 -9.15 4.10
C ARG A 36 -3.17 -8.71 3.03
N CYS A 37 -3.36 -9.56 2.02
CA CYS A 37 -4.36 -9.38 0.97
C CYS A 37 -5.62 -10.18 1.32
N ASP A 38 -6.68 -9.49 1.74
CA ASP A 38 -7.96 -10.09 2.14
C ASP A 38 -8.91 -10.31 0.94
N LEU A 39 -8.42 -10.15 -0.28
CA LEU A 39 -9.14 -10.56 -1.49
C LEU A 39 -9.26 -12.09 -1.58
N PRO A 40 -10.26 -12.61 -2.32
CA PRO A 40 -10.37 -14.05 -2.58
C PRO A 40 -9.12 -14.63 -3.26
N PRO A 41 -8.72 -15.90 -3.00
CA PRO A 41 -7.48 -16.49 -3.54
C PRO A 41 -7.34 -16.53 -5.07
N ASN A 42 -8.44 -16.45 -5.81
CA ASN A 42 -8.46 -16.38 -7.27
C ASN A 42 -8.28 -14.94 -7.82
N SER A 43 -8.17 -13.96 -6.94
CA SER A 43 -8.04 -12.54 -7.24
C SER A 43 -6.60 -12.09 -7.01
N THR A 44 -6.19 -11.06 -7.73
CA THR A 44 -4.82 -10.55 -7.67
C THR A 44 -4.84 -9.04 -7.77
N ALA A 45 -4.20 -8.37 -6.82
CA ALA A 45 -3.90 -6.95 -6.93
C ALA A 45 -2.61 -6.76 -7.73
N ILE A 46 -2.53 -5.68 -8.48
CA ILE A 46 -1.35 -5.33 -9.28
C ILE A 46 -0.91 -3.89 -9.01
N ASN A 47 0.37 -3.62 -9.27
CA ASN A 47 0.98 -2.30 -9.13
C ASN A 47 0.73 -1.70 -7.74
N LEU A 48 0.81 -2.53 -6.69
CA LEU A 48 0.61 -2.05 -5.34
C LEU A 48 1.86 -1.28 -4.89
N SER A 49 1.66 -0.11 -4.30
CA SER A 49 2.71 0.69 -3.69
C SER A 49 2.25 1.19 -2.34
N ALA A 50 2.98 0.82 -1.29
CA ALA A 50 2.77 1.36 0.04
C ALA A 50 3.73 2.55 0.24
N SER A 51 3.18 3.74 0.49
CA SER A 51 3.93 4.96 0.77
C SER A 51 3.92 5.24 2.28
N ILE A 52 5.09 5.28 2.89
CA ILE A 52 5.27 5.46 4.33
C ILE A 52 6.14 6.70 4.57
N PRO A 53 5.60 7.78 5.14
CA PRO A 53 6.41 8.91 5.56
C PRO A 53 7.40 8.46 6.63
N VAL A 54 8.67 8.82 6.44
CA VAL A 54 9.75 8.52 7.38
C VAL A 54 10.28 9.80 8.04
N PRO A 55 10.92 9.71 9.21
CA PRO A 55 11.35 10.89 9.94
C PRO A 55 12.40 11.71 9.19
N LYS A 56 12.54 12.97 9.59
CA LYS A 56 13.51 13.91 8.98
C LYS A 56 14.95 13.40 9.15
N GLY A 57 15.77 13.65 8.14
CA GLY A 57 17.17 13.21 8.14
C GLY A 57 17.36 11.74 7.75
N SER A 58 16.32 11.02 7.30
CA SER A 58 16.50 9.68 6.71
C SER A 58 17.38 9.76 5.46
N VAL A 59 18.52 9.06 5.45
CA VAL A 59 19.54 9.14 4.37
C VAL A 59 19.66 7.85 3.58
N SER A 60 19.54 6.69 4.24
CA SER A 60 19.64 5.41 3.55
C SER A 60 18.56 4.43 4.00
N LEU A 61 18.20 3.53 3.09
CA LEU A 61 17.22 2.48 3.28
C LEU A 61 17.90 1.14 2.93
N SER A 62 17.88 0.21 3.87
CA SER A 62 18.16 -1.20 3.65
C SER A 62 16.85 -1.98 3.79
N GLN A 63 16.68 -3.03 2.99
CA GLN A 63 15.43 -3.79 2.89
C GLN A 63 15.71 -5.29 2.94
N GLU A 64 14.86 -6.01 3.65
CA GLU A 64 14.77 -7.46 3.64
C GLU A 64 13.33 -7.83 3.31
N LEU A 65 13.12 -8.45 2.15
CA LEU A 65 11.79 -8.68 1.57
C LEU A 65 11.47 -10.16 1.55
N SER A 66 10.19 -10.50 1.74
CA SER A 66 9.69 -11.89 1.68
C SER A 66 9.66 -12.51 0.28
N SER A 67 9.80 -11.71 -0.79
CA SER A 67 9.77 -12.16 -2.19
C SER A 67 10.62 -11.22 -3.07
N PRO A 68 11.32 -11.75 -4.09
CA PRO A 68 12.26 -10.99 -4.91
C PRO A 68 11.63 -9.94 -5.83
N ASP A 69 10.34 -10.08 -6.19
CA ASP A 69 9.66 -9.14 -7.09
C ASP A 69 9.32 -7.81 -6.40
N GLN A 70 9.47 -7.76 -5.07
CA GLN A 70 9.24 -6.57 -4.29
C GLN A 70 10.46 -5.65 -4.35
N SER A 71 10.24 -4.36 -4.19
CA SER A 71 11.32 -3.39 -4.03
C SER A 71 10.89 -2.25 -3.15
N ALA A 72 11.84 -1.57 -2.54
CA ALA A 72 11.59 -0.34 -1.82
C ALA A 72 12.64 0.73 -2.14
N GLU A 73 12.16 1.96 -2.22
CA GLU A 73 12.96 3.14 -2.48
C GLU A 73 12.60 4.25 -1.49
N LEU A 74 13.59 5.04 -1.11
CA LEU A 74 13.40 6.21 -0.27
C LEU A 74 13.49 7.47 -1.16
N GLN A 75 12.42 8.25 -1.21
CA GLN A 75 12.37 9.48 -1.99
C GLN A 75 11.65 10.56 -1.19
N ASN A 76 12.25 11.76 -1.07
CA ASN A 76 11.62 12.93 -0.45
C ASN A 76 10.96 12.64 0.92
N ARG A 77 11.67 11.95 1.82
CA ARG A 77 11.19 11.55 3.17
C ARG A 77 9.99 10.58 3.16
N THR A 78 9.76 9.91 2.04
CA THR A 78 8.75 8.87 1.92
C THR A 78 9.42 7.60 1.40
N MET A 79 9.23 6.50 2.10
CA MET A 79 9.60 5.18 1.62
C MET A 79 8.45 4.62 0.80
N PHE A 80 8.74 4.13 -0.40
CA PHE A 80 7.80 3.47 -1.29
C PHE A 80 8.13 1.98 -1.36
N TRP A 81 7.27 1.13 -0.82
CA TRP A 81 7.36 -0.32 -0.97
C TRP A 81 6.47 -0.77 -2.14
N LYS A 82 7.11 -1.16 -3.24
CA LYS A 82 6.50 -1.58 -4.50
C LYS A 82 6.33 -3.10 -4.52
N ILE A 83 5.10 -3.52 -4.80
CA ILE A 83 4.67 -4.92 -4.93
C ILE A 83 3.95 -5.04 -6.29
N PRO A 84 4.63 -5.51 -7.34
CA PRO A 84 4.04 -5.60 -8.69
C PRO A 84 2.79 -6.47 -8.75
N ARG A 85 2.75 -7.54 -7.94
CA ARG A 85 1.65 -8.49 -7.89
C ARG A 85 1.43 -8.98 -6.46
N PHE A 86 0.17 -9.03 -6.03
CA PHE A 86 -0.19 -9.51 -4.70
C PHE A 86 -1.45 -10.37 -4.75
N CYS A 87 -1.29 -11.68 -4.57
CA CYS A 87 -2.37 -12.66 -4.65
C CYS A 87 -3.31 -12.56 -3.44
N GLY A 88 -4.61 -12.74 -3.66
CA GLY A 88 -5.60 -12.82 -2.59
C GLY A 88 -5.34 -13.97 -1.63
N GLY A 89 -5.72 -13.81 -0.36
CA GLY A 89 -5.52 -14.80 0.69
C GLY A 89 -4.06 -14.97 1.14
N THR A 90 -3.12 -14.20 0.58
CA THR A 90 -1.69 -14.27 0.92
C THR A 90 -1.23 -13.11 1.79
N GLN A 91 -0.01 -13.20 2.30
CA GLN A 91 0.65 -12.16 3.07
C GLN A 91 2.08 -11.97 2.60
N LEU A 92 2.57 -10.74 2.66
CA LEU A 92 3.95 -10.36 2.40
C LEU A 92 4.48 -9.62 3.62
N SER A 93 5.74 -9.87 3.96
CA SER A 93 6.47 -9.15 4.99
C SER A 93 7.69 -8.45 4.42
N ALA A 94 8.03 -7.31 5.00
CA ALA A 94 9.25 -6.57 4.71
C ALA A 94 9.82 -5.97 6.00
N LEU A 95 11.13 -6.04 6.16
CA LEU A 95 11.87 -5.31 7.18
C LEU A 95 12.66 -4.20 6.51
N PHE A 96 12.42 -2.97 6.93
CA PHE A 96 13.12 -1.79 6.45
C PHE A 96 13.99 -1.22 7.55
N LYS A 97 15.27 -1.02 7.26
CA LYS A 97 16.24 -0.38 8.14
C LYS A 97 16.57 0.98 7.57
N VAL A 98 16.07 2.03 8.22
CA VAL A 98 16.27 3.41 7.79
C VAL A 98 17.34 4.06 8.66
N THR A 99 18.44 4.45 8.03
CA THR A 99 19.51 5.20 8.70
C THR A 99 19.18 6.67 8.67
N GLN A 100 19.29 7.32 9.83
CA GLN A 100 19.05 8.75 9.97
C GLN A 100 20.38 9.47 10.16
N PHE A 101 20.65 10.47 9.34
CA PHE A 101 21.70 11.45 9.62
C PHE A 101 21.12 12.50 10.55
N CYS A 102 21.31 12.26 11.83
CA CYS A 102 20.98 13.25 12.84
C CYS A 102 22.20 14.16 13.01
N SER A 103 22.14 15.38 12.47
CA SER A 103 23.17 16.40 12.73
C SER A 103 23.30 16.72 14.23
N LEU A 104 22.33 16.30 15.05
CA LEU A 104 22.29 16.49 16.50
C LEU A 104 22.92 15.31 17.29
N TYR A 105 23.29 14.21 16.64
CA TYR A 105 24.03 13.11 17.30
C TYR A 105 25.50 13.48 17.59
N LEU A 106 26.02 14.56 16.98
CA LEU A 106 27.32 15.12 17.31
C LEU A 106 27.30 15.98 18.58
N LEU A 107 26.11 16.31 19.12
CA LEU A 107 26.00 17.21 20.26
C LEU A 107 25.44 16.56 21.53
N LEU A 108 24.48 15.65 21.47
CA LEU A 108 23.75 15.29 22.69
C LEU A 108 23.29 13.82 22.68
N ASP A 109 24.01 13.02 23.45
CA ASP A 109 23.62 11.72 24.01
C ASP A 109 22.48 11.93 25.04
N VAL A 110 21.33 12.45 24.58
CA VAL A 110 20.18 12.77 25.43
C VAL A 110 19.06 11.76 25.18
N PRO A 111 18.70 10.91 26.17
CA PRO A 111 17.75 9.80 26.04
C PRO A 111 16.27 10.20 25.84
N GLY A 112 15.97 11.43 25.39
CA GLY A 112 14.60 11.96 25.20
C GLY A 112 14.18 12.24 23.75
N LEU A 113 15.13 12.44 22.83
CA LEU A 113 14.82 12.75 21.41
C LEU A 113 14.45 11.50 20.58
N SER A 114 14.80 10.32 21.08
CA SER A 114 14.54 9.01 20.46
C SER A 114 13.04 8.78 20.21
N SER A 115 12.17 9.15 21.16
CA SER A 115 10.72 8.94 21.06
C SER A 115 10.03 9.89 20.09
N ALA A 116 10.50 11.14 19.95
CA ALA A 116 9.90 12.13 19.05
C ALA A 116 10.01 11.75 17.58
N SER A 117 11.08 11.04 17.21
CA SER A 117 11.29 10.54 15.84
C SER A 117 10.39 9.35 15.48
N MET A 118 9.98 8.52 16.45
CA MET A 118 9.02 7.43 16.20
C MET A 118 7.62 8.00 15.92
N LEU A 119 7.29 9.16 16.51
CA LEU A 119 6.07 9.91 16.23
C LEU A 119 6.03 10.52 14.82
N GLU A 120 7.16 10.57 14.10
CA GLU A 120 7.22 11.07 12.72
C GLU A 120 6.94 10.00 11.66
N VAL A 121 6.81 8.71 12.03
CA VAL A 121 6.40 7.69 11.05
C VAL A 121 4.92 7.90 10.75
N GLY A 122 4.64 8.32 9.52
CA GLY A 122 3.29 8.71 9.12
C GLY A 122 2.39 7.52 8.79
N PRO A 123 1.09 7.76 8.60
CA PRO A 123 0.18 6.72 8.15
C PRO A 123 0.61 6.18 6.78
N VAL A 124 0.33 4.91 6.54
CA VAL A 124 0.68 4.23 5.30
C VAL A 124 -0.41 4.47 4.26
N GLY A 125 -0.05 5.14 3.17
CA GLY A 125 -0.88 5.22 1.98
C GLY A 125 -0.70 3.97 1.11
N LEU A 126 -1.77 3.44 0.53
CA LEU A 126 -1.70 2.38 -0.47
C LEU A 126 -2.23 2.87 -1.81
N SER A 127 -1.43 2.69 -2.86
CA SER A 127 -1.85 2.79 -4.25
C SER A 127 -1.91 1.40 -4.88
N PHE A 128 -2.96 1.03 -5.61
CA PHE A 128 -3.12 -0.29 -6.25
C PHE A 128 -4.19 -0.32 -7.33
N GLU A 129 -4.14 -1.35 -8.18
CA GLU A 129 -5.22 -1.72 -9.11
C GLU A 129 -5.74 -3.14 -8.79
N LEU A 130 -7.06 -3.29 -8.76
CA LEU A 130 -7.75 -4.57 -8.61
C LEU A 130 -8.56 -4.89 -9.89
N PRO A 131 -8.02 -5.74 -10.78
CA PRO A 131 -8.76 -6.23 -11.94
C PRO A 131 -9.90 -7.16 -11.51
N LYS A 132 -11.03 -7.10 -12.23
CA LYS A 132 -12.20 -7.98 -12.02
C LYS A 132 -12.84 -7.86 -10.62
N TRP A 133 -12.49 -6.83 -9.86
CA TRP A 133 -13.03 -6.55 -8.54
C TRP A 133 -13.75 -5.21 -8.52
N THR A 134 -14.84 -5.14 -7.75
CA THR A 134 -15.63 -3.93 -7.55
C THR A 134 -15.94 -3.78 -6.06
N ALA A 135 -15.40 -2.75 -5.41
CA ALA A 135 -15.65 -2.50 -3.98
C ALA A 135 -17.11 -2.12 -3.67
N THR A 136 -17.83 -1.55 -4.64
CA THR A 136 -19.25 -1.16 -4.50
C THR A 136 -20.22 -2.30 -4.76
N GLY A 137 -19.74 -3.48 -5.18
CA GLY A 137 -20.59 -4.59 -5.63
C GLY A 137 -21.33 -4.35 -6.96
N LEU A 138 -21.07 -3.24 -7.65
CA LEU A 138 -21.74 -2.92 -8.92
C LEU A 138 -21.43 -3.98 -10.00
N GLN A 139 -22.50 -4.50 -10.60
CA GLN A 139 -22.46 -5.50 -11.66
C GLN A 139 -23.39 -5.11 -12.80
N ILE A 140 -22.85 -5.00 -14.01
CA ILE A 140 -23.60 -4.88 -15.26
C ILE A 140 -24.33 -6.19 -15.52
N ARG A 141 -25.67 -6.13 -15.53
CA ARG A 141 -26.55 -7.29 -15.78
C ARG A 141 -26.84 -7.48 -17.27
N PHE A 142 -27.09 -6.40 -17.99
CA PHE A 142 -27.44 -6.43 -19.40
C PHE A 142 -26.94 -5.18 -20.11
N LEU A 143 -26.54 -5.35 -21.37
CA LEU A 143 -26.25 -4.27 -22.31
C LEU A 143 -27.16 -4.48 -23.53
N ARG A 144 -28.23 -3.69 -23.60
CA ARG A 144 -29.17 -3.73 -24.73
C ARG A 144 -28.67 -2.79 -25.82
N LEU A 145 -28.51 -3.32 -27.02
CA LEU A 145 -28.18 -2.54 -28.22
C LEU A 145 -29.41 -2.52 -29.12
N SER A 146 -29.77 -1.34 -29.62
CA SER A 146 -30.72 -1.22 -30.72
C SER A 146 -29.93 -1.40 -32.03
N PRO A 147 -30.23 -2.43 -32.83
CA PRO A 147 -29.44 -2.70 -34.03
C PRO A 147 -29.67 -1.59 -35.06
N ILE A 148 -28.60 -0.86 -35.40
CA ILE A 148 -28.57 0.06 -36.56
C ILE A 148 -28.13 -0.70 -37.82
N HIS A 149 -27.39 -1.81 -37.68
CA HIS A 149 -26.92 -2.65 -38.79
C HIS A 149 -27.10 -4.15 -38.52
N PRO A 150 -27.33 -4.98 -39.55
CA PRO A 150 -27.43 -6.43 -39.43
C PRO A 150 -26.02 -7.04 -39.32
N GLY A 151 -25.51 -7.18 -38.10
CA GLY A 151 -24.24 -7.86 -37.84
C GLY A 151 -24.08 -8.22 -36.36
N PRO A 152 -23.29 -9.25 -36.02
CA PRO A 152 -23.01 -9.59 -34.64
C PRO A 152 -22.20 -8.47 -33.98
N SER A 153 -22.78 -7.79 -33.00
CA SER A 153 -22.09 -6.79 -32.19
C SER A 153 -21.26 -7.48 -31.09
N GLN A 154 -19.93 -7.33 -31.10
CA GLN A 154 -19.09 -7.78 -29.98
C GLN A 154 -19.33 -6.90 -28.74
N ARG A 155 -19.39 -7.52 -27.56
CA ARG A 155 -19.62 -6.84 -26.27
C ARG A 155 -18.52 -7.22 -25.29
N TRP A 156 -18.00 -6.26 -24.56
CA TRP A 156 -17.02 -6.48 -23.50
C TRP A 156 -17.32 -5.58 -22.31
N VAL A 157 -17.02 -6.09 -21.11
CA VAL A 157 -17.09 -5.36 -19.85
C VAL A 157 -15.83 -5.69 -19.06
N ARG A 158 -15.16 -4.67 -18.52
CA ARG A 158 -14.01 -4.82 -17.62
C ARG A 158 -14.31 -4.05 -16.34
N TYR A 159 -14.16 -4.73 -15.20
CA TYR A 159 -14.16 -4.09 -13.88
C TYR A 159 -12.72 -3.86 -13.44
N VAL A 160 -12.49 -2.66 -12.92
CA VAL A 160 -11.20 -2.22 -12.41
C VAL A 160 -11.48 -1.32 -11.23
N THR A 161 -10.89 -1.64 -10.09
CA THR A 161 -10.88 -0.75 -8.94
C THR A 161 -9.48 -0.17 -8.80
N HIS A 162 -9.38 1.16 -8.82
CA HIS A 162 -8.17 1.86 -8.42
C HIS A 162 -8.36 2.45 -7.03
N SER A 163 -7.30 2.41 -6.22
CA SER A 163 -7.24 3.21 -5.00
C SER A 163 -7.17 4.70 -5.33
N ASP A 164 -7.74 5.53 -4.47
CA ASP A 164 -7.54 6.98 -4.48
C ASP A 164 -6.93 7.42 -3.14
N SER A 165 -7.74 7.47 -2.08
CA SER A 165 -7.28 7.74 -0.71
C SER A 165 -7.43 6.51 0.19
N TYR A 166 -6.52 5.53 0.06
CA TYR A 166 -6.48 4.36 0.93
C TYR A 166 -5.37 4.54 1.97
N ILE A 167 -5.74 4.83 3.22
CA ILE A 167 -4.80 5.18 4.29
C ILE A 167 -4.99 4.23 5.47
N ILE A 168 -3.89 3.64 5.94
CA ILE A 168 -3.83 2.83 7.16
C ILE A 168 -3.01 3.59 8.20
N ARG A 169 -3.59 3.86 9.36
CA ARG A 169 -2.85 4.44 10.50
C ARG A 169 -2.02 3.35 11.19
N ILE A 170 -0.80 3.69 11.58
CA ILE A 170 0.17 2.82 12.23
C ILE A 170 0.51 3.34 13.62
#